data_AF-A0A3D4MH76-F1
#
_entry.id   AF-A0A3D4MH76-F1
#
_cell.length_a   1.000
_cell.length_b   1.000
_cell.length_c   1.000
_cell.angle_alpha   90.00
_cell.angle_beta   90.00
_cell.angle_gamma   90.00
#
_symmetry.space_group_name_H-M   'P 1'
#
loop_
_entity.id
_entity.type
_entity.pdbx_description
1 polymer ?
#
loop_
_entity_poly.entity_id
_entity_poly.type
_entity_poly.pdbx_seq_one_letter_code
_entity_poly.pdbx_strand_id
1 'polypeptide(L)'
;MEKRNYLTCDELKMSSLEALYKGSAEALKILEYNINCLVQTEAPIALSLFNKKIRETLGVKKISQNAFKIIVEMIEKLGFVIENNDFDPIIWPEVGPYEMKYFRENSKRTIYQIEKSELKLLINDLKEKSTDKNELYHNVLKYLGFEVLTKKASEYLDYVVE
;
A
#
# COMPACT_ATOMS: atom_id res chain seq x y z
N MET A 1 4.90 9.61 21.03
CA MET A 1 4.98 8.97 19.70
C MET A 1 6.44 8.83 19.35
N GLU A 2 6.99 7.62 19.38
CA GLU A 2 8.35 7.37 18.90
C GLU A 2 8.43 7.71 17.42
N LYS A 3 9.45 8.49 17.04
CA LYS A 3 9.74 8.83 15.65
C LYS A 3 10.08 7.54 14.91
N ARG A 4 9.11 6.98 14.17
CA ARG A 4 9.41 5.93 13.18
C ARG A 4 10.31 6.57 12.12
N ASN A 5 11.50 6.01 11.96
CA ASN A 5 12.44 6.42 10.90
C ASN A 5 11.82 6.02 9.56
N TYR A 6 11.18 6.98 8.88
CA TYR A 6 10.89 6.87 7.46
C TYR A 6 12.23 6.81 6.74
N LEU A 7 12.67 5.59 6.42
CA LEU A 7 13.88 5.37 5.64
C LEU A 7 13.62 5.90 4.24
N THR A 8 14.48 6.77 3.73
CA THR A 8 14.52 7.08 2.30
C THR A 8 14.74 5.78 1.53
N CYS A 9 13.77 5.40 0.71
CA CYS A 9 13.92 4.23 -0.14
C CYS A 9 14.50 4.64 -1.49
N ASP A 10 15.72 4.19 -1.76
CA ASP A 10 16.38 4.39 -3.04
C ASP A 10 16.07 3.18 -3.95
N GLU A 11 16.55 1.99 -3.59
CA GLU A 11 16.33 0.74 -4.33
C GLU A 11 16.34 -0.49 -3.41
N LEU A 12 15.63 -1.56 -3.79
CA LEU A 12 15.63 -2.83 -3.03
C LEU A 12 17.03 -3.46 -3.03
N LYS A 13 17.45 -3.98 -1.87
CA LYS A 13 18.78 -4.53 -1.67
C LYS A 13 18.76 -6.05 -1.80
N MET A 14 19.75 -6.60 -2.49
CA MET A 14 19.91 -8.05 -2.63
C MET A 14 20.36 -8.69 -1.32
N SER A 15 19.88 -9.89 -1.03
CA SER A 15 20.30 -10.71 0.10
C SER A 15 20.38 -12.19 -0.28
N SER A 16 20.91 -13.02 0.62
CA SER A 16 21.02 -14.47 0.43
C SER A 16 20.01 -15.21 1.30
N LEU A 17 19.29 -16.15 0.68
CA LEU A 17 18.37 -17.04 1.39
C LEU A 17 19.09 -17.90 2.45
N GLU A 18 20.32 -18.33 2.16
CA GLU A 18 21.13 -19.08 3.12
C GLU A 18 21.48 -18.25 4.36
N ALA A 19 21.86 -16.98 4.15
CA ALA A 19 22.17 -16.05 5.23
C ALA A 19 20.92 -15.73 6.06
N LEU A 20 19.75 -15.66 5.41
CA LEU A 20 18.47 -15.47 6.09
C LEU A 20 18.15 -16.67 7.01
N TYR A 21 18.31 -17.90 6.54
CA TYR A 21 18.09 -19.10 7.37
C TYR A 21 19.08 -19.22 8.52
N LYS A 22 20.32 -18.75 8.34
CA LYS A 22 21.31 -18.70 9.41
C LYS A 22 21.07 -17.56 10.41
N GLY A 23 20.04 -16.73 10.21
CA GLY A 23 19.73 -15.60 11.07
C GLY A 23 20.82 -14.52 11.05
N SER A 24 21.52 -14.35 9.91
CA SER A 24 22.56 -13.32 9.78
C SER A 24 21.97 -11.93 10.05
N ALA A 25 22.60 -11.18 10.96
CA ALA A 25 22.16 -9.83 11.31
C ALA A 25 22.11 -8.90 10.09
N GLU A 26 23.02 -9.07 9.14
CA GLU A 26 23.02 -8.31 7.88
C GLU A 26 21.84 -8.69 6.99
N ALA A 27 21.57 -9.98 6.82
CA ALA A 27 20.44 -10.45 6.02
C ALA A 27 19.10 -9.99 6.60
N LEU A 28 18.96 -10.03 7.93
CA LEU A 28 17.77 -9.54 8.62
C LEU A 28 17.60 -8.03 8.47
N LYS A 29 18.67 -7.23 8.53
CA LYS A 29 18.62 -5.79 8.27
C LYS A 29 18.24 -5.45 6.83
N ILE A 30 18.76 -6.22 5.86
CA ILE A 30 18.40 -6.05 4.45
C ILE A 30 16.92 -6.40 4.24
N LEU A 31 16.44 -7.49 4.84
CA LEU A 31 15.04 -7.85 4.78
C LEU A 31 14.16 -6.77 5.40
N GLU A 32 14.52 -6.27 6.59
CA GLU A 32 13.82 -5.18 7.27
C GLU A 32 13.74 -3.92 6.40
N TYR A 33 14.85 -3.53 5.75
CA TYR A 33 14.90 -2.41 4.82
C TYR A 33 13.97 -2.62 3.62
N ASN A 34 14.02 -3.79 2.98
CA ASN A 34 13.20 -4.08 1.80
C ASN A 34 11.71 -4.09 2.14
N ILE A 35 11.33 -4.68 3.27
CA ILE A 35 9.92 -4.70 3.73
C ILE A 35 9.44 -3.29 4.00
N ASN A 36 10.20 -2.48 4.74
CA ASN A 36 9.86 -1.08 4.98
C ASN A 36 9.68 -0.30 3.67
N CYS A 37 10.62 -0.43 2.74
CA CYS A 37 10.52 0.24 1.46
C CYS A 37 9.24 -0.16 0.72
N LEU A 38 9.01 -1.46 0.52
CA LEU A 38 7.85 -1.95 -0.23
C LEU A 38 6.53 -1.50 0.38
N VAL A 39 6.39 -1.61 1.70
CA VAL A 39 5.15 -1.23 2.38
C VAL A 39 4.99 0.29 2.40
N GLN A 40 6.06 1.08 2.54
CA GLN A 40 5.94 2.54 2.56
C GLN A 40 5.67 3.16 1.18
N THR A 41 6.17 2.56 0.09
CA THR A 41 5.98 3.10 -1.27
C THR A 41 4.74 2.56 -1.97
N GLU A 42 4.31 1.35 -1.64
CA GLU A 42 3.25 0.64 -2.38
C GLU A 42 2.08 0.18 -1.51
N ALA A 43 2.03 0.54 -0.22
CA ALA A 43 0.85 0.20 0.59
C ALA A 43 -0.43 0.85 0.05
N PRO A 44 -1.56 0.11 0.04
CA PRO A 44 -1.66 -1.33 0.36
C PRO A 44 -1.07 -2.20 -0.76
N ILE A 45 -0.08 -3.03 -0.42
CA ILE A 45 0.61 -3.91 -1.38
C ILE A 45 0.01 -5.31 -1.32
N ALA A 46 -0.35 -5.88 -2.47
CA ALA A 46 -0.82 -7.25 -2.58
C ALA A 46 0.28 -8.25 -2.18
N LEU A 47 -0.07 -9.27 -1.39
CA LEU A 47 0.86 -10.25 -0.84
C LEU A 47 1.57 -11.03 -1.97
N SER A 48 0.90 -11.30 -3.09
CA SER A 48 1.52 -11.92 -4.26
C SER A 48 2.62 -11.04 -4.88
N LEU A 49 2.39 -9.73 -5.00
CA LEU A 49 3.36 -8.77 -5.53
C LEU A 49 4.53 -8.59 -4.56
N PHE A 50 4.24 -8.44 -3.26
CA PHE A 50 5.25 -8.37 -2.22
C PHE A 50 6.15 -9.61 -2.24
N ASN A 51 5.56 -10.82 -2.23
CA ASN A 51 6.31 -12.08 -2.30
C ASN A 51 7.14 -12.17 -3.57
N LYS A 52 6.62 -11.69 -4.71
CA LYS A 52 7.37 -11.63 -5.97
C LYS A 52 8.61 -10.74 -5.86
N LYS A 53 8.51 -9.56 -5.25
CA LYS A 53 9.67 -8.66 -5.09
C LYS A 53 10.67 -9.21 -4.08
N ILE A 54 10.20 -9.73 -2.94
CA ILE A 54 11.09 -10.33 -1.94
C ILE A 54 11.86 -11.53 -2.52
N ARG A 55 11.22 -12.44 -3.26
CA ARG A 55 11.94 -13.59 -3.86
C ARG A 55 12.99 -13.14 -4.88
N GLU A 56 12.73 -12.05 -5.62
CA GLU A 56 13.68 -11.47 -6.56
C GLU A 56 14.90 -10.92 -5.81
N THR A 57 14.70 -10.21 -4.68
CA THR A 57 15.81 -9.74 -3.83
C THR A 57 16.61 -10.87 -3.18
N LEU A 58 16.00 -12.04 -2.98
CA LEU A 58 16.65 -13.25 -2.45
C LEU A 58 17.26 -14.13 -3.55
N GLY A 59 17.08 -13.78 -4.83
CA GLY A 59 17.58 -14.56 -5.97
C GLY A 59 16.90 -15.92 -6.16
N VAL A 60 15.64 -16.08 -5.74
CA VAL A 60 14.94 -17.38 -5.78
C VAL A 60 13.62 -17.32 -6.53
N LYS A 61 13.24 -18.46 -7.14
CA LYS A 61 11.97 -18.57 -7.89
C LYS A 61 10.74 -18.72 -6.98
N LYS A 62 10.92 -19.34 -5.81
CA LYS A 62 9.87 -19.58 -4.81
C LYS A 62 10.46 -19.45 -3.40
N ILE A 63 9.64 -18.95 -2.48
CA ILE A 63 9.96 -18.83 -1.06
C ILE A 63 9.43 -20.10 -0.36
N SER A 64 10.20 -20.68 0.56
CA SER A 64 9.76 -21.80 1.38
C SER A 64 8.83 -21.34 2.51
N GLN A 65 8.08 -22.25 3.13
CA GLN A 65 7.27 -21.90 4.32
C GLN A 65 8.13 -21.34 5.47
N ASN A 66 9.35 -21.85 5.66
CA ASN A 66 10.26 -21.37 6.69
C ASN A 66 10.72 -19.93 6.43
N ALA A 67 11.09 -19.62 5.18
CA ALA A 67 11.47 -18.25 4.80
C ALA A 67 10.27 -17.31 4.91
N PHE A 68 9.08 -17.78 4.51
CA PHE A 68 7.86 -17.02 4.66
C PHE A 68 7.55 -16.70 6.13
N LYS A 69 7.76 -17.64 7.04
CA LYS A 69 7.60 -17.41 8.48
C LYS A 69 8.51 -16.29 8.99
N ILE A 70 9.79 -16.29 8.61
CA ILE A 70 10.75 -15.23 8.98
C ILE A 70 10.29 -13.86 8.43
N ILE A 71 9.77 -13.85 7.20
CA ILE A 71 9.25 -12.62 6.57
C ILE A 71 8.02 -12.10 7.31
N VAL A 72 7.07 -12.96 7.67
CA VAL A 72 5.86 -12.59 8.42
C VAL A 72 6.23 -12.06 9.81
N GLU A 73 7.11 -12.75 10.54
CA GLU A 73 7.60 -12.28 11.84
C GLU A 73 8.26 -10.88 11.73
N MET A 74 8.96 -10.60 10.63
CA MET A 74 9.54 -9.27 10.38
C MET A 74 8.48 -8.21 10.04
N ILE A 75 7.46 -8.56 9.24
CA ILE A 75 6.32 -7.66 8.93
C ILE A 75 5.62 -7.24 10.21
N GLU A 76 5.28 -8.21 11.08
CA GLU A 76 4.61 -7.97 12.36
C GLU A 76 5.49 -7.13 13.29
N LYS A 77 6.79 -7.44 13.39
CA LYS A 77 7.75 -6.65 14.19
C LYS A 77 7.84 -5.19 13.74
N LEU A 78 7.66 -4.92 12.44
CA LEU A 78 7.64 -3.57 11.88
C LEU A 78 6.33 -2.82 12.12
N GLY A 79 5.32 -3.46 12.71
CA GLY A 79 3.99 -2.88 12.92
C GLY A 79 3.16 -2.79 11.64
N PHE A 80 3.43 -3.67 10.69
CA PHE A 80 2.64 -3.83 9.48
C PHE A 80 1.65 -4.99 9.66
N VAL A 81 0.52 -4.91 8.98
CA VAL A 81 -0.58 -5.86 9.09
C VAL A 81 -0.76 -6.56 7.76
N ILE A 82 -0.99 -7.87 7.81
CA ILE A 82 -1.48 -8.66 6.67
C ILE A 82 -2.99 -8.84 6.85
N GLU A 83 -3.76 -8.27 5.94
CA GLU A 83 -5.22 -8.34 5.97
C GLU A 83 -5.74 -9.22 4.82
N ASN A 84 -6.52 -10.23 5.17
CA ASN A 84 -7.15 -11.10 4.18
C ASN A 84 -8.30 -10.37 3.47
N ASN A 85 -8.46 -10.61 2.18
CA ASN A 85 -9.62 -10.22 1.40
C ASN A 85 -9.99 -11.34 0.41
N ASP A 86 -11.09 -11.17 -0.33
CA ASP A 86 -11.65 -12.19 -1.23
C ASP A 86 -10.74 -12.56 -2.42
N PHE A 87 -9.66 -11.82 -2.67
CA PHE A 87 -8.78 -12.00 -3.84
C PHE A 87 -7.34 -12.36 -3.46
N ASP A 88 -6.61 -11.41 -2.86
CA ASP A 88 -5.21 -11.57 -2.48
C ASP A 88 -4.96 -10.75 -1.21
N PRO A 89 -4.48 -11.35 -0.11
CA PRO A 89 -4.17 -10.61 1.10
C PRO A 89 -3.29 -9.39 0.82
N ILE A 90 -3.47 -8.33 1.59
CA ILE A 90 -2.68 -7.11 1.43
C ILE A 90 -1.85 -6.82 2.67
N ILE A 91 -0.72 -6.14 2.47
CA ILE A 91 0.16 -5.68 3.54
C ILE A 91 0.11 -4.17 3.60
N TRP A 92 -0.05 -3.62 4.79
CA TRP A 92 -0.15 -2.17 5.01
C TRP A 92 0.24 -1.79 6.45
N PRO A 93 0.57 -0.51 6.74
CA PRO A 93 0.98 -0.09 8.08
C PRO A 93 -0.21 0.08 9.03
N GLU A 94 -0.17 -0.54 10.22
CA GLU A 94 -1.31 -0.51 11.17
C GLU A 94 -1.71 0.91 11.59
N VAL A 95 -0.72 1.79 11.72
CA VAL A 95 -0.85 3.18 12.15
C VAL A 95 0.00 4.05 11.22
N GLY A 96 -0.62 5.00 10.52
CA GLY A 96 0.02 5.86 9.54
C GLY A 96 -1.00 6.77 8.82
N PRO A 97 -0.58 7.64 7.89
CA PRO A 97 -1.51 8.50 7.14
C PRO A 97 -2.53 7.72 6.28
N TYR A 98 -2.36 6.40 6.17
CA TYR A 98 -3.16 5.47 5.37
C TYR A 98 -3.80 4.36 6.24
N GLU A 99 -4.37 4.70 7.40
CA GLU A 99 -5.04 3.73 8.29
C GLU A 99 -6.26 3.07 7.60
N MET A 100 -6.08 1.88 6.99
CA MET A 100 -7.14 1.17 6.25
C MET A 100 -8.35 0.76 7.12
N LYS A 101 -8.21 0.71 8.45
CA LYS A 101 -9.33 0.43 9.39
C LYS A 101 -10.46 1.47 9.31
N TYR A 102 -10.17 2.71 8.85
CA TYR A 102 -11.17 3.75 8.62
C TYR A 102 -11.64 3.84 7.16
N PHE A 103 -11.13 2.95 6.30
CA PHE A 103 -11.26 3.00 4.83
C PHE A 103 -11.95 1.75 4.22
N ARG A 104 -12.70 0.96 5.01
CA ARG A 104 -13.36 -0.28 4.55
C ARG A 104 -14.75 -0.54 5.14
N GLU A 105 -15.64 0.45 5.19
CA GLU A 105 -17.05 0.15 5.49
C GLU A 105 -18.03 0.61 4.41
N ASN A 106 -18.50 -0.39 3.64
CA ASN A 106 -19.87 -0.49 3.11
C ASN A 106 -20.29 0.36 1.90
N SER A 107 -19.72 0.14 0.70
CA SER A 107 -20.60 0.17 -0.48
C SER A 107 -20.14 -0.77 -1.60
N LYS A 108 -21.05 -1.60 -2.11
CA LYS A 108 -20.88 -2.37 -3.36
C LYS A 108 -20.86 -1.46 -4.61
N ARG A 109 -20.76 -0.15 -4.42
CA ARG A 109 -20.82 0.85 -5.50
C ARG A 109 -19.40 1.24 -5.88
N THR A 110 -19.21 1.62 -7.13
CA THR A 110 -17.92 2.11 -7.65
C THR A 110 -18.11 3.52 -8.18
N ILE A 111 -17.06 4.35 -8.16
CA ILE A 111 -17.13 5.72 -8.67
C ILE A 111 -17.59 5.79 -10.14
N TYR A 112 -17.33 4.74 -10.92
CA TYR A 112 -17.72 4.63 -12.33
C TYR A 112 -19.23 4.49 -12.56
N GLN A 113 -20.00 4.21 -11.50
CA GLN A 113 -21.44 4.08 -11.56
C GLN A 113 -22.16 5.40 -11.26
N ILE A 114 -21.42 6.45 -10.88
CA ILE A 114 -21.95 7.79 -10.65
C ILE A 114 -21.98 8.54 -11.97
N GLU A 115 -23.02 9.33 -12.21
CA GLU A 115 -23.11 10.11 -13.44
C GLU A 115 -21.97 11.13 -13.55
N LYS A 116 -21.43 11.28 -14.77
CA LYS A 116 -20.36 12.26 -15.07
C LYS A 116 -20.78 13.69 -14.71
N SER A 117 -22.06 14.02 -14.91
CA SER A 117 -22.66 15.33 -14.60
C SER A 117 -22.63 15.63 -13.10
N GLU A 118 -23.02 14.67 -12.27
CA GLU A 118 -23.00 14.74 -10.80
C GLU A 118 -21.56 14.90 -10.28
N LEU A 119 -20.63 14.08 -10.78
CA LEU A 119 -19.21 14.17 -10.42
C LEU A 119 -18.61 15.53 -10.80
N LYS A 120 -18.94 16.09 -11.99
CA LYS A 120 -18.48 17.43 -12.39
C LYS A 120 -18.94 18.51 -11.42
N LEU A 121 -20.20 18.45 -10.97
CA LEU A 121 -20.74 19.42 -9.99
C LEU A 121 -19.98 19.33 -8.66
N LEU A 122 -19.79 18.11 -8.15
CA LEU A 122 -19.08 17.88 -6.90
C LEU A 122 -17.61 18.31 -6.96
N ILE A 123 -16.91 17.98 -8.05
CA ILE A 123 -15.52 18.39 -8.25
C ILE A 123 -15.41 19.92 -8.24
N ASN A 124 -16.31 20.63 -8.92
CA ASN A 124 -16.28 22.09 -8.95
C ASN A 124 -16.51 22.73 -7.57
N ASP A 125 -17.43 22.20 -6.75
CA ASP A 125 -17.65 22.69 -5.38
C ASP A 125 -16.43 22.46 -4.47
N LEU A 126 -15.75 21.32 -4.62
CA LEU A 126 -14.59 20.97 -3.79
C LEU A 126 -13.28 21.60 -4.28
N LYS A 127 -13.24 22.03 -5.54
CA LYS A 127 -12.06 22.67 -6.15
C LYS A 127 -11.70 23.98 -5.46
N GLU A 128 -12.69 24.74 -5.00
CA GLU A 128 -12.46 26.01 -4.27
C GLU A 128 -11.86 25.79 -2.87
N LYS A 129 -11.97 24.56 -2.34
CA LYS A 129 -11.57 24.19 -0.97
C LYS A 129 -10.28 23.36 -0.94
N SER A 130 -9.69 23.08 -2.10
CA SER A 130 -8.53 22.19 -2.23
C SER A 130 -7.33 22.95 -2.80
N THR A 131 -6.14 22.69 -2.26
CA THR A 131 -4.90 23.37 -2.64
C THR A 131 -4.15 22.66 -3.77
N ASP A 132 -4.34 21.35 -3.91
CA ASP A 132 -3.80 20.57 -5.02
C ASP A 132 -4.76 19.50 -5.56
N LYS A 133 -4.38 18.91 -6.70
CA LYS A 133 -5.17 17.94 -7.44
C LYS A 133 -5.40 16.64 -6.66
N ASN A 134 -4.38 16.14 -5.95
CA ASN A 134 -4.51 14.91 -5.18
C ASN A 134 -5.43 15.15 -3.98
N GLU A 135 -5.27 16.29 -3.30
CA GLU A 135 -6.18 16.70 -2.23
C GLU A 135 -7.63 16.80 -2.71
N LEU A 136 -7.87 17.42 -3.88
CA LEU A 136 -9.18 17.49 -4.50
C LEU A 136 -9.79 16.10 -4.74
N TYR A 137 -9.02 15.19 -5.32
CA TYR A 137 -9.52 13.85 -5.67
C TYR A 137 -9.78 13.00 -4.43
N HIS A 138 -8.97 13.15 -3.39
CA HIS A 138 -9.24 12.55 -2.09
C HIS A 138 -10.52 13.11 -1.46
N ASN A 139 -10.74 14.43 -1.53
CA ASN A 139 -11.96 15.06 -1.01
C ASN A 139 -13.22 14.60 -1.75
N VAL A 140 -13.14 14.46 -3.08
CA VAL A 140 -14.25 13.95 -3.93
C VAL A 140 -14.59 12.51 -3.57
N LEU A 141 -13.58 11.64 -3.46
CA LEU A 141 -13.79 10.25 -3.07
C LEU A 141 -14.39 10.16 -1.67
N LYS A 142 -13.83 10.91 -0.71
CA LYS A 142 -14.33 10.96 0.67
C LYS A 142 -15.80 11.39 0.73
N TYR A 143 -16.18 12.42 -0.04
CA TYR A 143 -17.56 12.88 -0.10
C TYR A 143 -18.52 11.79 -0.59
N LEU A 144 -18.08 10.99 -1.56
CA LEU A 144 -18.84 9.89 -2.15
C LEU A 144 -18.80 8.59 -1.33
N GLY A 145 -18.17 8.61 -0.15
CA GLY A 145 -17.97 7.42 0.67
C GLY A 145 -16.99 6.41 0.06
N PHE A 146 -16.13 6.86 -0.86
CA PHE A 146 -15.01 6.09 -1.37
C PHE A 146 -13.74 6.41 -0.62
N GLU A 147 -12.98 5.36 -0.39
CA GLU A 147 -11.99 5.37 0.66
C GLU A 147 -10.55 5.37 0.09
N VAL A 148 -10.38 5.07 -1.21
CA VAL A 148 -9.07 4.97 -1.87
C VAL A 148 -9.04 5.69 -3.22
N LEU A 149 -8.09 6.61 -3.40
CA LEU A 149 -7.71 7.12 -4.72
C LEU A 149 -6.83 6.10 -5.44
N THR A 150 -7.46 5.09 -6.02
CA THR A 150 -6.74 4.16 -6.90
C THR A 150 -6.26 4.90 -8.15
N LYS A 151 -5.20 4.40 -8.79
CA LYS A 151 -4.76 4.92 -10.10
C LYS A 151 -5.91 5.02 -11.10
N LYS A 152 -6.76 3.97 -11.14
CA LYS A 152 -7.94 3.91 -12.00
C LYS A 152 -9.02 4.94 -11.61
N ALA A 153 -9.15 5.28 -10.32
CA ALA A 153 -10.06 6.33 -9.87
C ALA A 153 -9.49 7.73 -10.21
N SER A 154 -8.18 7.93 -10.06
CA SER A 154 -7.50 9.16 -10.48
C SER A 154 -7.63 9.41 -11.98
N GLU A 155 -7.35 8.40 -12.81
CA GLU A 155 -7.49 8.48 -14.27
C GLU A 155 -8.93 8.78 -14.70
N TYR A 156 -9.90 8.22 -13.98
CA TYR A 156 -11.31 8.49 -14.24
C TYR A 156 -11.71 9.90 -13.82
N LEU A 157 -11.26 10.37 -12.65
CA LEU A 157 -11.48 11.75 -12.22
C LEU A 157 -10.83 12.74 -13.20
N ASP A 158 -9.65 12.44 -13.73
CA ASP A 158 -9.02 13.23 -14.80
C ASP A 158 -9.92 13.35 -16.03
N TYR A 159 -10.45 12.23 -16.52
CA TYR A 159 -11.41 12.22 -17.63
C TYR A 159 -12.71 12.99 -17.33
N VAL A 160 -13.08 13.10 -16.05
CA VAL A 160 -14.23 13.90 -15.62
C VAL A 160 -13.89 15.38 -15.54
N VAL A 161 -12.66 15.76 -15.20
CA VAL A 161 -12.23 17.17 -15.16
C VAL A 161 -12.01 17.76 -16.55
N GLU A 162 -11.62 16.94 -17.53
CA GLU A 162 -11.62 17.29 -18.97
C GLU A 162 -13.03 17.65 -19.50
#